data_AF-A0A8T9DJD0-F1
#
_entry.id   AF-A0A8T9DJD0-F1
#
_cell.length_a   1.000
_cell.length_b   1.000
_cell.length_c   1.000
_cell.angle_alpha   90.00
_cell.angle_beta   90.00
_cell.angle_gamma   90.00
#
_symmetry.space_group_name_H-M   'P 1'
#
loop_
_entity.id
_entity.type
_entity.pdbx_description
1 polymer ?
#
loop_
_entity_poly.entity_id
_entity_poly.type
_entity_poly.pdbx_seq_one_letter_code
_entity_poly.pdbx_strand_id
1 'polypeptide(L)'
;MDRLQFEVPVRIAPGSGLPVEEIYSVEQALDFLQDWPARRQGPVYQKAFNACFGATVDVVKTEDACRAFMAFCRVTGLMASDMMAPRKRGGEARVLQA
;
A
#
# COMPACT_ATOMS: atom_id res chain seq x y z
N MET A 1 -2.66 21.70 1.76
CA MET A 1 -2.59 20.23 1.70
C MET A 1 -1.63 19.76 2.76
N ASP A 2 -2.05 18.85 3.64
CA ASP A 2 -1.18 18.21 4.61
C ASP A 2 -0.03 17.50 3.88
N ARG A 3 1.22 17.92 4.17
CA ARG A 3 2.42 17.50 3.42
C ARG A 3 2.67 15.99 3.42
N LEU A 4 2.04 15.27 4.36
CA LEU A 4 2.21 13.84 4.58
C LEU A 4 1.07 12.99 3.98
N GLN A 5 0.13 13.59 3.25
CA GLN A 5 -0.92 12.87 2.56
C GLN A 5 -0.41 12.23 1.27
N PHE A 6 -0.87 11.02 1.00
CA PHE A 6 -0.67 10.37 -0.28
C PHE A 6 -1.61 10.95 -1.32
N GLU A 7 -1.15 11.06 -2.56
CA GLU A 7 -1.98 11.51 -3.69
C GLU A 7 -3.14 10.52 -3.95
N VAL A 8 -2.88 9.23 -3.76
CA VAL A 8 -3.84 8.15 -3.84
C VAL A 8 -3.64 7.25 -2.62
N PRO A 9 -4.70 6.88 -1.88
CA PRO A 9 -4.57 6.03 -0.71
C PRO A 9 -4.01 4.66 -1.09
N VAL A 10 -3.19 4.09 -0.20
CA VAL A 10 -2.69 2.72 -0.32
C VAL A 10 -3.75 1.75 0.19
N ARG A 11 -4.23 0.86 -0.69
CA ARG A 11 -5.31 -0.09 -0.42
C ARG A 11 -4.73 -1.42 0.06
N ILE A 12 -5.09 -1.85 1.27
CA ILE A 12 -4.60 -3.08 1.89
C ILE A 12 -5.76 -4.05 2.18
N ALA A 13 -5.49 -5.34 2.09
CA ALA A 13 -6.37 -6.45 2.42
C ALA A 13 -5.67 -7.27 3.53
N PRO A 14 -5.93 -6.96 4.82
CA PRO A 14 -5.20 -7.56 5.94
C PRO A 14 -5.47 -9.05 6.14
N GLY A 15 -6.52 -9.59 5.53
CA GLY A 15 -6.84 -11.01 5.56
C GLY A 15 -7.92 -11.41 4.56
N SER A 16 -8.01 -12.70 4.25
CA SER A 16 -9.06 -13.25 3.39
C SER A 16 -10.43 -13.00 4.01
N GLY A 17 -11.31 -12.30 3.28
CA GLY A 17 -12.67 -11.99 3.72
C GLY A 17 -12.81 -10.76 4.62
N LEU A 18 -11.70 -10.09 4.96
CA LEU A 18 -11.74 -8.78 5.61
C LEU A 18 -11.93 -7.66 4.56
N PRO A 19 -12.58 -6.55 4.93
CA PRO A 19 -12.72 -5.41 4.03
C PRO A 19 -11.35 -4.84 3.64
N VAL A 20 -11.30 -4.23 2.46
CA VAL A 20 -10.14 -3.44 2.04
C VAL A 20 -10.09 -2.17 2.88
N GLU A 21 -8.92 -1.88 3.43
CA GLU A 21 -8.64 -0.66 4.18
C GLU A 21 -7.81 0.31 3.31
N GLU A 22 -7.93 1.60 3.60
CA GLU A 22 -7.28 2.67 2.87
C GLU A 22 -6.38 3.48 3.79
N ILE A 23 -5.09 3.51 3.45
CA ILE A 23 -4.06 4.29 4.14
C ILE A 23 -3.82 5.56 3.34
N TYR A 24 -4.22 6.70 3.88
CA TYR A 24 -4.20 8.01 3.22
C TYR A 24 -2.93 8.81 3.49
N SER A 25 -2.19 8.51 4.56
CA SER A 25 -1.03 9.32 4.95
C SER A 25 0.17 8.50 5.44
N VAL A 26 1.32 9.17 5.51
CA VAL A 26 2.55 8.65 6.13
C VAL A 26 2.30 8.27 7.60
N GLU A 27 1.51 9.05 8.33
CA GLU A 27 1.22 8.79 9.75
C GLU A 27 0.43 7.49 9.91
N GLN A 28 -0.64 7.30 9.13
CA GLN A 28 -1.40 6.04 9.14
C GLN A 28 -0.53 4.85 8.73
N ALA A 29 0.39 5.03 7.78
CA ALA A 29 1.35 4.00 7.40
C ALA A 29 2.32 3.67 8.55
N LEU A 30 2.77 4.66 9.32
CA LEU A 30 3.62 4.45 10.50
C LEU A 30 2.87 3.73 11.62
N ASP A 31 1.62 4.08 11.89
CA ASP A 31 0.79 3.38 12.87
C ASP A 31 0.64 1.90 12.48
N PHE A 32 0.31 1.64 11.21
CA PHE A 32 0.24 0.27 10.68
C PHE A 32 1.57 -0.49 10.84
N LEU A 33 2.70 0.16 10.55
CA LEU A 33 4.03 -0.46 10.66
C LEU A 33 4.46 -0.65 12.12
N GLN A 34 4.01 0.18 13.07
CA GLN A 34 4.31 -0.01 14.49
C GLN A 34 3.66 -1.27 15.05
N ASP A 35 2.44 -1.57 14.59
CA ASP A 35 1.72 -2.79 14.97
C ASP A 35 2.22 -4.06 14.24
N TRP A 36 3.18 -3.90 13.33
CA TRP A 36 3.68 -5.03 12.54
C TRP A 36 4.45 -6.04 13.41
N PRO A 37 4.11 -7.35 13.36
CA PRO A 37 4.71 -8.34 14.26
C PRO A 37 6.24 -8.36 14.19
N ALA A 38 6.91 -8.26 15.34
CA ALA A 38 8.37 -8.21 15.43
C ALA A 38 9.08 -9.36 14.69
N ARG A 39 8.52 -10.58 14.73
CA ARG A 39 9.06 -11.75 14.00
C ARG A 39 9.03 -11.60 12.46
N ARG A 40 8.23 -10.67 11.94
CA ARG A 40 8.06 -10.37 10.49
C ARG A 40 8.74 -9.06 10.08
N GLN A 41 9.50 -8.41 10.96
CA GLN A 41 10.23 -7.17 10.69
C GLN A 41 11.55 -7.46 9.95
N GLY A 42 11.44 -7.83 8.68
CA GLY A 42 12.60 -8.04 7.80
C GLY A 42 13.12 -6.75 7.14
N PRO A 43 14.08 -6.86 6.19
CA PRO A 43 14.65 -5.70 5.50
C PRO A 43 13.62 -4.83 4.78
N VAL A 44 12.54 -5.44 4.26
CA VAL A 44 11.46 -4.72 3.58
C VAL A 44 10.65 -3.87 4.56
N TYR A 45 10.42 -4.37 5.78
CA TYR A 45 9.81 -3.59 6.85
C TYR A 45 10.66 -2.38 7.21
N GLN A 46 11.95 -2.60 7.48
CA GLN A 46 12.88 -1.52 7.86
C GLN A 46 12.94 -0.43 6.80
N LYS A 47 12.97 -0.80 5.52
CA LYS A 47 12.97 0.16 4.41
C LYS A 47 11.71 1.02 4.38
N ALA A 48 10.53 0.40 4.54
CA ALA A 48 9.27 1.14 4.57
C ALA A 48 9.18 2.06 5.80
N PHE A 49 9.49 1.54 6.98
CA PHE A 49 9.48 2.30 8.23
C PHE A 49 10.43 3.49 8.18
N ASN A 50 11.67 3.30 7.75
CA ASN A 50 12.66 4.37 7.66
C ASN A 50 12.26 5.45 6.64
N ALA A 51 11.64 5.06 5.51
CA ALA A 51 11.15 6.03 4.52
C ALA A 51 9.97 6.84 5.06
N CYS A 52 9.00 6.19 5.70
CA CYS A 52 7.86 6.85 6.33
C CYS A 52 8.31 7.78 7.47
N PHE A 53 9.18 7.31 8.37
CA PHE A 53 9.74 8.13 9.43
C PHE A 53 10.58 9.28 8.87
N GLY A 54 11.39 9.03 7.84
CA GLY A 54 12.16 10.06 7.16
C GLY A 54 11.30 11.17 6.56
N ALA A 55 10.06 10.86 6.15
CA ALA A 55 9.13 11.86 5.65
C ALA A 55 8.55 12.76 6.74
N THR A 56 8.34 12.26 7.96
CA THR A 56 7.84 13.10 9.08
C THR A 56 8.86 14.12 9.55
N VAL A 57 10.15 13.90 9.26
CA VAL A 57 11.26 14.82 9.55
C VAL A 57 11.81 15.52 8.30
N ASP A 58 11.03 15.56 7.21
CA ASP A 58 11.36 16.24 5.94
C ASP A 58 12.67 15.77 5.25
N VAL A 59 13.18 14.59 5.59
CA VAL A 59 14.39 13.98 4.97
C VAL A 59 14.04 13.17 3.72
N VAL A 60 12.84 12.58 3.69
CA VAL A 60 12.32 11.78 2.57
C VAL A 60 11.05 12.45 2.04
N LYS A 61 10.85 12.47 0.72
CA LYS A 61 9.61 13.00 0.16
C LYS A 61 8.43 12.06 0.44
N THR A 62 7.25 12.61 0.66
CA THR A 62 6.02 11.83 0.90
C THR A 62 5.74 10.81 -0.20
N GLU A 63 6.04 11.13 -1.47
CA GLU A 63 5.86 10.19 -2.58
C GLU A 63 6.84 9.02 -2.53
N ASP A 64 8.06 9.24 -2.02
CA ASP A 64 9.05 8.17 -1.80
C ASP A 64 8.64 7.26 -0.64
N ALA A 65 8.12 7.83 0.45
CA ALA A 65 7.55 7.08 1.56
C ALA A 65 6.35 6.22 1.12
N CYS A 66 5.43 6.80 0.35
CA CYS A 66 4.29 6.09 -0.22
C CYS A 66 4.75 4.91 -1.09
N ARG A 67 5.73 5.12 -1.99
CA ARG A 67 6.31 4.05 -2.81
C ARG A 67 6.95 2.93 -1.98
N ALA A 68 7.67 3.28 -0.92
CA ALA A 68 8.28 2.29 -0.03
C ALA A 68 7.23 1.47 0.72
N PHE A 69 6.17 2.11 1.20
CA PHE A 69 5.05 1.44 1.87
C PHE A 69 4.28 0.52 0.91
N MET A 70 3.95 0.97 -0.31
CA MET A 70 3.32 0.13 -1.33
C MET A 70 4.16 -1.11 -1.66
N ALA A 71 5.48 -0.95 -1.78
CA ALA A 71 6.40 -2.07 -2.01
C ALA A 71 6.36 -3.07 -0.85
N PHE A 72 6.30 -2.58 0.39
CA PHE A 72 6.12 -3.42 1.56
C PHE A 72 4.80 -4.19 1.51
N CYS A 73 3.66 -3.52 1.28
CA CYS A 73 2.34 -4.18 1.19
C CYS A 73 2.32 -5.25 0.10
N ARG A 74 2.98 -5.00 -1.03
CA ARG A 74 3.11 -5.96 -2.13
C ARG A 74 3.91 -7.20 -1.72
N VAL A 75 5.07 -7.02 -1.08
CA VAL A 75 5.94 -8.15 -0.70
C VAL A 75 5.34 -8.98 0.44
N THR A 76 4.61 -8.35 1.36
CA THR A 76 3.98 -9.04 2.49
C THR A 76 2.65 -9.69 2.15
N GLY A 77 2.14 -9.48 0.92
CA GLY A 77 0.86 -10.02 0.47
C GLY A 77 -0.37 -9.27 1.00
N LEU A 78 -0.17 -8.06 1.53
CA LEU A 78 -1.24 -7.21 2.06
C LEU A 78 -1.89 -6.34 0.99
N MET A 79 -1.24 -6.08 -0.14
CA MET A 79 -1.77 -5.14 -1.13
C MET A 79 -3.09 -5.66 -1.73
N ALA A 80 -4.11 -4.81 -1.75
CA ALA A 80 -5.42 -5.18 -2.28
C ALA A 80 -5.33 -5.58 -3.76
N SER A 81 -6.09 -6.60 -4.17
CA SER A 81 -6.00 -7.16 -5.51
C SER A 81 -6.40 -6.17 -6.61
N ASP A 82 -7.33 -5.26 -6.33
CA ASP A 82 -7.72 -4.18 -7.26
C ASP A 82 -6.59 -3.14 -7.46
N MET A 83 -5.61 -3.10 -6.56
CA MET A 83 -4.46 -2.22 -6.64
C MET A 83 -3.28 -2.82 -7.43
N MET A 84 -3.26 -4.14 -7.65
CA MET A 84 -2.12 -4.85 -8.25
C MET A 84 -2.08 -4.83 -9.79
N ALA A 85 -3.16 -4.41 -10.47
CA ALA A 85 -3.15 -4.16 -11.91
C ALA A 85 -4.37 -3.35 -12.36
N PRO A 86 -4.26 -2.54 -13.44
CA PRO A 86 -5.45 -2.27 -14.25
C PRO A 86 -5.90 -3.61 -14.84
N ARG A 87 -7.04 -4.15 -14.41
CA ARG A 87 -7.65 -5.31 -15.08
C ARG A 87 -7.82 -4.91 -16.55
N LYS A 88 -6.96 -5.42 -17.44
CA LYS A 88 -7.33 -5.61 -18.83
C LYS A 88 -8.54 -6.54 -18.76
N ARG A 89 -9.74 -5.97 -18.84
CA ARG A 89 -10.98 -6.70 -19.12
C ARG A 89 -10.84 -7.17 -20.57
N GLY A 90 -10.03 -8.22 -20.76
CA GLY A 90 -9.95 -8.98 -21.99
C GLY A 90 -11.34 -9.55 -22.27
N GLY A 91 -11.78 -9.36 -23.50
CA GLY A 91 -13.14 -9.62 -23.92
C GLY A 91 -13.53 -11.08 -23.77
N GLU A 92 -14.81 -11.28 -23.47
CA GLU A 92 -15.48 -12.52 -23.78
C GLU A 92 -16.57 -12.20 -24.80
N ALA A 93 -16.29 -12.63 -26.03
CA ALA A 93 -17.25 -12.71 -27.11
C ALA A 93 -18.22 -13.86 -26.82
N ARG A 94 -19.53 -13.61 -26.94
CA ARG A 94 -20.61 -14.55 -27.28
C ARG A 94 -21.87 -13.69 -27.45
N VAL A 95 -22.77 -13.86 -28.41
CA VAL A 95 -22.98 -14.78 -29.53
C VAL A 95 -24.00 -14.08 -30.45
N LEU A 96 -23.93 -14.38 -31.74
CA LEU A 96 -24.88 -13.98 -32.78
C LEU A 96 -26.34 -13.98 -32.30
N GLN A 97 -27.09 -12.94 -32.64
CA GLN A 97 -28.52 -13.10 -32.88
C GLN A 97 -28.79 -12.82 -34.36
N ALA A 98 -29.36 -13.85 -34.99
CA ALA A 98 -29.83 -13.92 -36.37
C ALA A 98 -31.09 -13.09 -36.58
#